data_AF-K1SPI9-F1
#
_entry.id   AF-K1SPI9-F1
#
_cell.length_a   1.000
_cell.length_b   1.000
_cell.length_c   1.000
_cell.angle_alpha   90.00
_cell.angle_beta   90.00
_cell.angle_gamma   90.00
#
_symmetry.space_group_name_H-M   'P 1'
#
loop_
_entity.id
_entity.type
_entity.pdbx_description
1 polymer ?
#
loop_
_entity_poly.entity_id
_entity_poly.type
_entity_poly.pdbx_seq_one_letter_code
_entity_poly.pdbx_strand_id
1 'polypeptide(L)'
;MKNFRQWYNTLKKYGVIGYENGIFTFDVSKIHFPDEYMKQLKDMGIPDAAEHIMHYVVSVRKLLPDIMLGNADPMSEVFFKDGDLKNGVGVYRNSVTGQIYGRLAAELTTSLATANKDEPFRILGSRCRVWGGTSDYVIDRIKSMNNVTYLYTDLSDVFLDEARKRYDGLDFVDYSIFDINLHP
;
A
#
# COMPACT_ATOMS: atom_id res chain seq x y z
N MET A 1 21.39 -0.84 6.16
CA MET A 1 22.02 0.28 6.92
C MET A 1 21.18 1.57 7.04
N LYS A 2 20.50 2.07 5.99
CA LYS A 2 19.67 3.32 6.09
C LYS A 2 18.59 3.24 7.17
N ASN A 3 17.86 2.13 7.26
CA ASN A 3 16.74 1.96 8.20
C ASN A 3 17.22 2.01 9.65
N PHE A 4 18.29 1.30 10.01
CA PHE A 4 18.85 1.31 11.36
C PHE A 4 19.24 2.72 11.83
N ARG A 5 19.87 3.52 10.96
CA ARG A 5 20.24 4.90 11.29
C ARG A 5 19.01 5.79 11.53
N GLN A 6 17.94 5.63 10.76
CA GLN A 6 16.69 6.35 11.02
C GLN A 6 16.12 5.98 12.40
N TRP A 7 16.11 4.70 12.73
CA TRP A 7 15.59 4.21 14.00
C TRP A 7 16.39 4.73 15.19
N TYR A 8 17.72 4.65 15.10
CA TYR A 8 18.63 5.24 16.07
C TYR A 8 18.37 6.74 16.28
N ASN A 9 18.28 7.50 15.18
CA ASN A 9 18.03 8.94 15.26
C ASN A 9 16.67 9.26 15.88
N THR A 10 15.63 8.49 15.55
CA THR A 10 14.29 8.65 16.12
C THR A 10 14.30 8.36 17.62
N LEU A 11 14.84 7.22 18.04
CA LEU A 11 14.93 6.86 19.46
C LEU A 11 15.77 7.86 20.25
N LYS A 12 16.85 8.38 19.66
CA LYS A 12 17.67 9.43 20.27
C LYS A 12 16.91 10.75 20.40
N LYS A 13 16.17 11.15 19.37
CA LYS A 13 15.31 12.35 19.37
C LYS A 13 14.26 12.29 20.49
N TYR A 14 13.68 11.13 20.74
CA TYR A 14 12.70 10.93 21.81
C TYR A 14 13.34 10.61 23.18
N GLY A 15 14.68 10.64 23.28
CA GLY A 15 15.39 10.40 24.53
C GLY A 15 15.24 8.99 25.09
N VAL A 16 14.88 8.02 24.25
CA VAL A 16 14.83 6.59 24.59
C VAL A 16 16.25 6.02 24.63
N ILE A 17 17.12 6.51 23.74
CA ILE A 17 18.53 6.12 23.72
C ILE A 17 19.44 7.33 23.81
N GLY A 18 20.51 7.19 24.59
CA GLY A 18 21.61 8.13 24.66
C GLY A 18 22.91 7.48 24.18
N TYR A 19 23.84 8.31 23.76
CA TYR A 19 25.22 7.89 23.50
C TYR A 19 26.14 9.03 23.92
N GLU A 20 26.85 8.81 25.02
CA GLU A 20 27.81 9.76 25.60
C GLU A 20 29.06 9.01 26.05
N ASN A 21 30.25 9.52 25.73
CA ASN A 21 31.53 8.96 26.15
C ASN A 21 31.72 7.45 25.84
N GLY A 22 31.18 6.96 24.72
CA GLY A 22 31.26 5.54 24.36
C GLY A 22 30.22 4.64 25.05
N ILE A 23 29.37 5.20 25.90
CA ILE A 23 28.35 4.47 26.66
C ILE A 23 26.99 4.70 26.00
N PHE A 24 26.31 3.61 25.68
CA PHE A 24 24.89 3.64 25.31
C PHE A 24 24.03 3.60 26.57
N THR A 25 23.08 4.54 26.67
CA THR A 25 22.05 4.53 27.71
C THR A 25 20.70 4.23 27.09
N PHE A 26 19.85 3.54 27.84
CA PHE A 26 18.52 3.14 27.40
C PHE A 26 17.51 3.44 28.50
N ASP A 27 16.50 4.23 28.17
CA ASP A 27 15.43 4.62 29.09
C ASP A 27 14.15 3.86 28.72
N VAL A 28 14.00 2.67 29.32
CA VAL A 28 12.84 1.78 29.10
C VAL A 28 11.51 2.42 29.49
N SER A 29 11.52 3.42 30.39
CA SER A 29 10.30 4.06 30.89
C SER A 29 9.58 4.90 29.84
N LYS A 30 10.31 5.29 28.78
CA LYS A 30 9.78 6.07 27.65
C LYS A 30 9.26 5.20 26.51
N ILE A 31 9.26 3.88 26.68
CA ILE A 31 8.79 2.93 25.68
C ILE A 31 7.35 2.58 25.99
N HIS A 32 6.48 2.84 25.02
CA HIS A 32 5.10 2.39 25.04
C HIS A 32 4.91 1.26 24.03
N PHE A 33 4.08 0.28 24.38
CA PHE A 33 3.85 -0.89 23.53
C PHE A 33 2.58 -0.72 22.69
N PRO A 34 2.67 -0.80 21.35
CA PRO A 34 1.51 -0.70 20.46
C PRO A 34 0.37 -1.68 20.78
N ASP A 35 0.70 -2.83 21.39
CA ASP A 35 -0.28 -3.87 21.76
C ASP A 35 -1.32 -3.34 22.78
N GLU A 36 -0.92 -2.43 23.67
CA GLU A 36 -1.79 -1.82 24.66
C GLU A 36 -2.80 -0.86 24.01
N TYR A 37 -2.38 -0.17 22.95
CA TYR A 37 -3.24 0.71 22.16
C TYR A 37 -4.19 -0.08 21.27
N MET A 38 -3.83 -1.28 20.81
CA MET A 38 -4.74 -2.11 20.00
C MET A 38 -6.03 -2.45 20.75
N LYS A 39 -5.92 -2.76 22.04
CA LYS A 39 -7.10 -3.00 22.89
C LYS A 39 -7.96 -1.74 23.04
N GLN A 40 -7.32 -0.61 23.32
CA GLN A 40 -8.00 0.69 23.46
C GLN A 40 -8.70 1.12 22.16
N LEU A 41 -8.09 0.92 21.00
CA LEU A 41 -8.66 1.29 19.71
C LEU A 41 -9.91 0.48 19.37
N LYS A 42 -9.93 -0.81 19.72
CA LYS A 42 -11.13 -1.65 19.61
C LYS A 42 -12.24 -1.15 20.52
N ASP A 43 -11.91 -0.86 21.78
CA ASP A 43 -12.86 -0.36 22.78
C ASP A 43 -13.43 1.04 22.40
N MET A 44 -12.67 1.84 21.66
CA MET A 44 -13.09 3.15 21.14
C MET A 44 -13.93 3.09 19.86
N GLY A 45 -14.19 1.90 19.31
CA GLY A 45 -14.97 1.72 18.09
C GLY A 45 -14.30 2.32 16.84
N ILE A 46 -12.96 2.40 16.82
CA ILE A 46 -12.23 2.93 15.66
C ILE A 46 -12.48 1.98 14.47
N PRO A 47 -12.81 2.50 13.26
CA PRO A 47 -13.19 1.67 12.11
C PRO A 47 -12.15 0.61 11.73
N ASP A 48 -12.61 -0.49 11.14
CA ASP A 48 -11.83 -1.65 10.69
C ASP A 48 -10.53 -1.27 9.94
N ALA A 49 -10.54 -0.17 9.19
CA ALA A 49 -9.37 0.30 8.45
C ALA A 49 -8.18 0.67 9.35
N ALA A 50 -8.42 1.28 10.51
CA ALA A 50 -7.35 1.59 11.46
C ALA A 50 -6.87 0.33 12.19
N GLU A 51 -7.78 -0.63 12.43
CA GLU A 51 -7.42 -1.94 12.97
C GLU A 51 -6.43 -2.68 12.07
N HIS A 52 -6.66 -2.66 10.74
CA HIS A 52 -5.74 -3.30 9.78
C HIS A 52 -4.34 -2.67 9.78
N ILE A 53 -4.26 -1.33 9.83
CA ILE A 53 -2.97 -0.62 9.91
C ILE A 53 -2.24 -0.98 11.21
N MET A 54 -2.95 -1.01 12.34
CA MET A 54 -2.35 -1.34 13.63
C MET A 54 -1.93 -2.81 13.71
N HIS A 55 -2.73 -3.73 13.16
CA HIS A 55 -2.37 -5.13 13.04
C HIS A 55 -1.06 -5.31 12.26
N TYR A 56 -0.89 -4.56 11.16
CA TYR A 56 0.36 -4.55 10.40
C TYR A 56 1.55 -4.07 11.23
N VAL A 57 1.42 -2.93 11.93
CA VAL A 57 2.48 -2.37 12.78
C VAL A 57 2.91 -3.35 13.87
N VAL A 58 1.93 -3.99 14.53
CA VAL A 58 2.19 -5.00 15.56
C VAL A 58 2.89 -6.24 14.98
N SER A 59 2.45 -6.71 13.81
CA SER A 59 3.02 -7.90 13.16
C SER A 59 4.48 -7.68 12.74
N VAL A 60 4.79 -6.55 12.09
CA VAL A 60 6.17 -6.20 11.72
C VAL A 60 7.04 -5.99 12.95
N ARG A 61 6.50 -5.36 14.01
CA ARG A 61 7.26 -5.19 15.27
C ARG A 61 7.70 -6.53 15.84
N LYS A 62 6.83 -7.55 15.83
CA LYS A 62 7.16 -8.89 16.35
C LYS A 62 8.26 -9.56 15.54
N LEU A 63 8.27 -9.36 14.22
CA LEU A 63 9.28 -9.89 13.30
C LEU A 63 10.59 -9.09 13.27
N LEU A 64 10.59 -7.91 13.90
CA LEU A 64 11.67 -6.95 13.77
C LEU A 64 13.08 -7.51 14.06
N PRO A 65 13.31 -8.32 15.11
CA PRO A 65 14.63 -8.89 15.35
C PRO A 65 15.14 -9.69 14.15
N ASP A 66 14.30 -10.54 13.57
CA ASP A 66 14.63 -11.38 12.41
C ASP A 66 14.84 -10.54 11.15
N ILE A 67 14.03 -9.49 10.95
CA ILE A 67 14.20 -8.54 9.85
C ILE A 67 15.55 -7.82 9.96
N MET A 68 15.93 -7.39 11.16
CA MET A 68 17.19 -6.68 11.40
C MET A 68 18.41 -7.59 11.19
N LEU A 69 18.26 -8.89 11.45
CA LEU A 69 19.30 -9.90 11.21
C LEU A 69 19.30 -10.41 9.76
N GLY A 70 18.32 -10.03 8.94
CA GLY A 70 18.17 -10.50 7.56
C GLY A 70 17.60 -11.92 7.45
N ASN A 71 17.01 -12.44 8.53
CA ASN A 71 16.40 -13.77 8.58
C ASN A 71 14.94 -13.79 8.09
N ALA A 72 14.30 -12.63 7.97
CA ALA A 72 12.92 -12.50 7.53
C ALA A 72 12.72 -11.28 6.61
N ASP A 73 11.84 -11.41 5.62
CA ASP A 73 11.36 -10.30 4.79
C ASP A 73 9.96 -9.87 5.26
N PRO A 74 9.76 -8.63 5.76
CA PRO A 74 8.45 -8.18 6.20
C PRO A 74 7.40 -8.20 5.07
N MET A 75 7.83 -8.10 3.81
CA MET A 75 6.91 -8.14 2.67
C MET A 75 6.30 -9.54 2.50
N SER A 76 7.12 -10.58 2.50
CA SER A 76 6.63 -11.96 2.43
C SER A 76 5.85 -12.37 3.69
N GLU A 77 6.38 -12.03 4.87
CA GLU A 77 5.86 -12.56 6.14
C GLU A 77 4.57 -11.89 6.63
N VAL A 78 4.30 -10.66 6.18
CA VAL A 78 3.15 -9.88 6.66
C VAL A 78 2.16 -9.51 5.55
N PHE A 79 2.64 -9.06 4.39
CA PHE A 79 1.74 -8.62 3.32
C PHE A 79 1.30 -9.75 2.40
N PHE A 80 2.16 -10.74 2.18
CA PHE A 80 1.95 -11.83 1.23
C PHE A 80 2.11 -13.20 1.88
N LYS A 81 1.80 -13.27 3.18
CA LYS A 81 1.96 -14.49 3.96
C LYS A 81 1.19 -15.63 3.29
N ASP A 82 1.84 -16.79 3.12
CA ASP A 82 1.28 -17.96 2.44
C ASP A 82 0.87 -17.70 0.98
N GLY A 83 1.39 -16.63 0.36
CA GLY A 83 0.96 -16.18 -0.96
C GLY A 83 -0.44 -15.55 -0.96
N ASP A 84 -1.09 -15.40 0.20
CA ASP A 84 -2.38 -14.72 0.30
C ASP A 84 -2.15 -13.21 0.20
N LEU A 85 -2.38 -12.74 -1.01
CA LEU A 85 -2.31 -11.35 -1.35
C LEU A 85 -3.32 -10.56 -0.45
N LYS A 86 -4.50 -11.10 -0.09
CA LYS A 86 -5.60 -10.35 0.54
C LYS A 86 -5.23 -9.57 1.81
N ASN A 87 -4.20 -10.01 2.53
CA ASN A 87 -3.69 -9.32 3.72
C ASN A 87 -3.22 -7.89 3.43
N GLY A 88 -2.74 -7.61 2.21
CA GLY A 88 -2.36 -6.27 1.77
C GLY A 88 -3.54 -5.35 1.42
N VAL A 89 -4.72 -5.88 1.09
CA VAL A 89 -5.89 -5.10 0.62
C VAL A 89 -6.34 -4.09 1.67
N GLY A 90 -6.45 -4.54 2.92
CA GLY A 90 -7.10 -3.80 3.99
C GLY A 90 -6.40 -2.49 4.34
N VAL A 91 -5.06 -2.47 4.21
CA VAL A 91 -4.24 -1.30 4.52
C VAL A 91 -4.33 -0.24 3.42
N TYR A 92 -4.27 -0.66 2.14
CA TYR A 92 -4.20 0.28 1.02
C TYR A 92 -5.58 0.76 0.54
N ARG A 93 -6.53 -0.16 0.33
CA ARG A 93 -7.85 0.17 -0.24
C ARG A 93 -8.84 0.64 0.81
N ASN A 94 -8.93 -0.07 1.93
CA ASN A 94 -10.03 0.14 2.88
C ASN A 94 -9.77 1.34 3.81
N SER A 95 -8.56 1.94 3.75
CA SER A 95 -8.28 3.21 4.41
C SER A 95 -9.21 4.32 3.89
N VAL A 96 -9.64 5.20 4.79
CA VAL A 96 -10.49 6.36 4.45
C VAL A 96 -9.81 7.22 3.38
N THR A 97 -8.51 7.42 3.49
CA THR A 97 -7.70 8.14 2.50
C THR A 97 -7.69 7.44 1.15
N GLY A 98 -7.45 6.11 1.11
CA GLY A 98 -7.49 5.32 -0.12
C GLY A 98 -8.82 5.43 -0.85
N GLN A 99 -9.93 5.38 -0.12
CA GLN A 99 -11.26 5.54 -0.71
C GLN A 99 -11.50 6.95 -1.27
N ILE A 100 -11.12 8.00 -0.55
CA ILE A 100 -11.28 9.39 -0.99
C ILE A 100 -10.47 9.64 -2.27
N TYR A 101 -9.17 9.33 -2.23
CA TYR A 101 -8.30 9.57 -3.39
C TYR A 101 -8.67 8.69 -4.58
N GLY A 102 -9.10 7.46 -4.34
CA GLY A 102 -9.61 6.58 -5.39
C GLY A 102 -10.83 7.15 -6.10
N ARG A 103 -11.81 7.68 -5.36
CA ARG A 103 -13.00 8.34 -5.92
C ARG A 103 -12.65 9.62 -6.68
N LEU A 104 -11.80 10.48 -6.12
CA LEU A 104 -11.36 11.71 -6.78
C LEU A 104 -10.65 11.44 -8.11
N ALA A 105 -9.78 10.43 -8.14
CA ALA A 105 -9.11 10.04 -9.37
C ALA A 105 -10.10 9.53 -10.43
N ALA A 106 -11.10 8.75 -10.02
CA ALA A 106 -12.14 8.26 -10.92
C ALA A 106 -13.02 9.40 -11.47
N GLU A 107 -13.39 10.37 -10.64
CA GLU A 107 -14.13 11.56 -11.06
C GLU A 107 -13.34 12.39 -12.06
N LEU A 108 -12.08 12.72 -11.75
CA LEU A 108 -11.21 13.47 -12.67
C LEU A 108 -11.04 12.75 -14.01
N THR A 109 -10.77 11.45 -13.98
CA THR A 109 -10.60 10.64 -15.19
C THR A 109 -11.88 10.62 -16.04
N THR A 110 -13.03 10.48 -15.39
CA THR A 110 -14.35 10.53 -16.04
C THR A 110 -14.61 11.87 -16.70
N SER A 111 -14.32 12.98 -16.00
CA SER A 111 -14.48 14.33 -16.55
C SER A 111 -13.58 14.56 -17.76
N LEU A 112 -12.32 14.10 -17.71
CA LEU A 112 -11.38 14.22 -18.83
C LEU A 112 -11.80 13.36 -20.02
N ALA A 113 -12.19 12.11 -19.80
CA ALA A 113 -12.68 11.22 -20.85
C ALA A 113 -13.95 11.79 -21.52
N THR A 114 -14.87 12.33 -20.73
CA THR A 114 -16.11 12.95 -21.24
C THR A 114 -15.81 14.21 -22.06
N ALA A 115 -14.87 15.04 -21.62
CA ALA A 115 -14.45 16.23 -22.36
C ALA A 115 -13.78 15.89 -23.71
N ASN A 116 -13.21 14.69 -23.82
CA ASN A 116 -12.54 14.18 -25.03
C ASN A 116 -13.35 13.06 -25.72
N LYS A 117 -14.69 13.02 -25.56
CA LYS A 117 -15.54 11.93 -26.05
C LYS A 117 -15.47 11.64 -27.55
N ASP A 118 -15.05 12.64 -28.34
CA ASP A 118 -14.97 12.56 -29.80
C ASP A 118 -13.62 12.00 -30.29
N GLU A 119 -12.65 11.80 -29.39
CA GLU A 119 -11.34 11.22 -29.68
C GLU A 119 -11.05 9.98 -28.81
N PRO A 120 -10.19 9.05 -29.27
CA PRO A 120 -9.75 7.93 -28.43
C PRO A 120 -9.01 8.41 -27.17
N PHE A 121 -9.52 8.07 -25.99
CA PHE A 121 -8.92 8.41 -24.71
C PHE A 121 -8.17 7.21 -24.14
N ARG A 122 -6.86 7.35 -23.89
CA ARG A 122 -5.99 6.26 -23.40
C ARG A 122 -5.49 6.57 -22.00
N ILE A 123 -5.71 5.64 -21.08
CA ILE A 123 -5.33 5.78 -19.68
C ILE A 123 -4.21 4.79 -19.39
N LEU A 124 -3.11 5.27 -18.78
CA LEU A 124 -2.04 4.43 -18.26
C LEU A 124 -2.12 4.38 -16.74
N GLY A 125 -2.42 3.20 -16.19
CA GLY A 125 -2.28 2.91 -14.77
C GLY A 125 -0.86 2.45 -14.45
N SER A 126 -0.02 3.33 -13.92
CA SER A 126 1.36 2.99 -13.52
C SER A 126 1.41 2.41 -12.11
N ARG A 127 2.10 1.28 -11.94
CA ARG A 127 2.32 0.61 -10.64
C ARG A 127 1.01 0.43 -9.87
N CYS A 128 0.00 -0.06 -10.57
CA CYS A 128 -1.34 -0.20 -10.00
C CYS A 128 -1.35 -1.11 -8.77
N ARG A 129 -0.37 -2.05 -8.68
CA ARG A 129 -0.24 -3.15 -7.72
C ARG A 129 -1.51 -4.02 -7.69
N VAL A 130 -1.37 -5.30 -7.37
CA VAL A 130 -2.57 -6.08 -7.00
C VAL A 130 -3.09 -5.47 -5.73
N TRP A 131 -4.09 -4.61 -5.88
CA TRP A 131 -5.19 -4.27 -4.98
C TRP A 131 -6.23 -3.40 -5.65
N GLY A 132 -6.00 -2.95 -6.89
CA GLY A 132 -7.00 -2.22 -7.67
C GLY A 132 -7.55 -1.01 -6.91
N GLY A 133 -6.74 -0.39 -6.02
CA GLY A 133 -7.23 0.65 -5.12
C GLY A 133 -7.87 1.78 -5.92
N THR A 134 -7.06 2.48 -6.70
CA THR A 134 -7.54 3.52 -7.62
C THR A 134 -8.08 2.94 -8.92
N SER A 135 -7.48 1.88 -9.45
CA SER A 135 -7.87 1.28 -10.73
C SER A 135 -9.30 0.74 -10.71
N ASP A 136 -9.78 0.15 -9.61
CA ASP A 136 -11.17 -0.32 -9.53
C ASP A 136 -12.15 0.84 -9.64
N TYR A 137 -11.92 1.94 -8.91
CA TYR A 137 -12.81 3.10 -8.98
C TYR A 137 -12.82 3.70 -10.38
N VAL A 138 -11.67 3.76 -11.05
CA VAL A 138 -11.55 4.31 -12.40
C VAL A 138 -12.21 3.38 -13.42
N ILE A 139 -11.84 2.09 -13.45
CA ILE A 139 -12.37 1.08 -14.37
C ILE A 139 -13.90 0.97 -14.23
N ASP A 140 -14.42 0.98 -12.99
CA ASP A 140 -15.87 0.91 -12.76
C ASP A 140 -16.63 2.11 -13.35
N ARG A 141 -16.00 3.29 -13.41
CA ARG A 141 -16.61 4.51 -13.99
C ARG A 141 -16.49 4.57 -15.50
N ILE A 142 -15.39 4.07 -16.06
CA ILE A 142 -15.14 4.17 -17.52
C ILE A 142 -15.68 2.97 -18.30
N LYS A 143 -16.05 1.86 -17.64
CA LYS A 143 -16.54 0.64 -18.33
C LYS A 143 -17.77 0.85 -19.21
N SER A 144 -18.56 1.90 -18.95
CA SER A 144 -19.74 2.27 -19.75
C SER A 144 -19.43 3.32 -20.83
N MET A 145 -18.19 3.79 -20.92
CA MET A 145 -17.77 4.79 -21.91
C MET A 145 -17.26 4.10 -23.17
N ASN A 146 -17.57 4.69 -24.31
CA ASN A 146 -17.01 4.30 -25.59
C ASN A 146 -15.70 5.06 -25.83
N ASN A 147 -14.82 4.53 -26.68
CA ASN A 147 -13.54 5.15 -27.07
C ASN A 147 -12.53 5.34 -25.92
N VAL A 148 -12.66 4.62 -24.81
CA VAL A 148 -11.69 4.63 -23.72
C VAL A 148 -10.93 3.30 -23.68
N THR A 149 -9.61 3.37 -23.50
CA THR A 149 -8.77 2.19 -23.25
C THR A 149 -7.96 2.40 -21.98
N TYR A 150 -7.71 1.33 -21.24
CA TYR A 150 -6.97 1.36 -19.98
C TYR A 150 -5.82 0.37 -20.04
N LEU A 151 -4.58 0.87 -20.00
CA LEU A 151 -3.39 0.05 -19.88
C LEU A 151 -3.00 -0.09 -18.41
N TYR A 152 -3.28 -1.27 -17.84
CA TYR A 152 -2.88 -1.64 -16.49
C TYR A 152 -1.42 -2.09 -16.49
N THR A 153 -0.59 -1.49 -15.63
CA THR A 153 0.83 -1.86 -15.55
C THR A 153 1.35 -2.05 -14.14
N ASP A 154 2.31 -2.97 -14.01
CA ASP A 154 3.08 -3.21 -12.79
C ASP A 154 4.50 -3.74 -13.11
N LEU A 155 5.29 -4.00 -12.07
CA LEU A 155 6.62 -4.60 -12.16
C LEU A 155 6.60 -6.13 -12.04
N SER A 156 5.48 -6.72 -11.64
CA SER A 156 5.37 -8.15 -11.31
C SER A 156 4.29 -8.84 -12.13
N ASP A 157 4.65 -9.94 -12.80
CA ASP A 157 3.71 -10.78 -13.55
C ASP A 157 2.63 -11.37 -12.66
N VAL A 158 2.98 -11.73 -11.41
CA VAL A 158 2.01 -12.19 -10.40
C VAL A 158 0.89 -11.17 -10.23
N PHE A 159 1.23 -9.88 -10.31
CA PHE A 159 0.25 -8.82 -10.16
C PHE A 159 -0.61 -8.60 -11.40
N LEU A 160 -0.03 -8.80 -12.58
CA LEU A 160 -0.78 -8.77 -13.83
C LEU A 160 -1.75 -9.95 -13.94
N ASP A 161 -1.35 -11.15 -13.52
CA ASP A 161 -2.19 -12.35 -13.58
C ASP A 161 -3.44 -12.22 -12.70
N GLU A 162 -3.30 -11.68 -11.50
CA GLU A 162 -4.46 -11.41 -10.64
C GLU A 162 -5.33 -10.27 -11.16
N ALA A 163 -4.74 -9.25 -11.80
CA ALA A 163 -5.51 -8.19 -12.45
C ALA A 163 -6.33 -8.74 -13.64
N ARG A 164 -5.74 -9.63 -14.45
CA ARG A 164 -6.45 -10.33 -15.54
C ARG A 164 -7.64 -11.12 -15.03
N LYS A 165 -7.47 -11.86 -13.93
CA LYS A 165 -8.60 -12.57 -13.28
C LYS A 165 -9.67 -11.61 -12.75
N ARG A 166 -9.26 -10.45 -12.23
CA ARG A 166 -10.15 -9.45 -11.61
C ARG A 166 -11.02 -8.71 -12.62
N TYR A 167 -10.44 -8.34 -13.76
CA TYR A 167 -11.10 -7.57 -14.81
C TYR A 167 -11.41 -8.43 -16.05
N ASP A 168 -11.55 -9.74 -15.83
CA ASP A 168 -11.93 -10.68 -16.88
C ASP A 168 -13.25 -10.26 -17.54
N GLY A 169 -13.30 -10.32 -18.87
CA GLY A 169 -14.43 -9.84 -19.66
C GLY A 169 -14.50 -8.34 -19.92
N LEU A 170 -13.48 -7.55 -19.56
CA LEU A 170 -13.37 -6.14 -19.94
C LEU A 170 -12.38 -5.95 -21.11
N ASP A 171 -12.88 -5.93 -22.34
CA ASP A 171 -12.06 -5.86 -23.57
C ASP A 171 -11.26 -4.57 -23.74
N PHE A 172 -11.56 -3.52 -22.97
CA PHE A 172 -10.87 -2.23 -23.03
C PHE A 172 -9.69 -2.13 -22.06
N VAL A 173 -9.42 -3.19 -21.27
CA VAL A 173 -8.33 -3.23 -20.28
C VAL A 173 -7.19 -4.09 -20.80
N ASP A 174 -6.07 -3.46 -21.12
CA ASP A 174 -4.82 -4.10 -21.52
C ASP A 174 -3.84 -4.22 -20.33
N TYR A 175 -2.86 -5.11 -20.44
CA TYR A 175 -1.89 -5.39 -19.38
C TYR A 175 -0.46 -5.39 -19.92
N SER A 176 0.46 -4.71 -19.23
CA SER A 176 1.89 -4.76 -19.58
C SER A 176 2.78 -4.56 -18.35
N ILE A 177 4.01 -5.07 -18.43
CA ILE A 177 5.06 -4.72 -17.47
C ILE A 177 5.56 -3.31 -17.80
N PHE A 178 5.64 -2.45 -16.78
CA PHE A 178 6.18 -1.10 -16.94
C PHE A 178 6.97 -0.69 -15.70
N ASP A 179 8.24 -0.35 -15.90
CA ASP A 179 9.06 0.30 -14.87
C ASP A 179 9.32 1.76 -15.21
N ILE A 180 8.72 2.65 -14.40
CA ILE A 180 8.90 4.10 -14.49
C ILE A 180 10.36 4.56 -14.31
N ASN A 181 11.24 3.73 -13.73
CA ASN A 181 12.65 4.08 -13.55
C ASN A 181 13.51 3.74 -14.77
N LEU A 182 12.98 2.95 -15.70
CA LEU A 182 13.66 2.62 -16.94
C LEU A 182 13.26 3.64 -18.01
N HIS A 183 14.21 4.00 -18.86
CA HIS A 183 13.91 4.83 -20.03
C HIS A 183 13.00 4.01 -20.97
N PRO A 184 11.94 4.62 -21.54
CA PRO A 184 11.09 3.96 -22.53
C PRO A 184 11.87 3.50 -23.76
#